data_AF-A0A426WVI2-F1
#
_entry.id   AF-A0A426WVI2-F1
#
_cell.length_a   1.000
_cell.length_b   1.000
_cell.length_c   1.000
_cell.angle_alpha   90.00
_cell.angle_beta   90.00
_cell.angle_gamma   90.00
#
_symmetry.space_group_name_H-M   'P 1'
#
loop_
_entity.id
_entity.type
_entity.pdbx_description
1 polymer ?
#
loop_
_entity_poly.entity_id
_entity_poly.type
_entity_poly.pdbx_seq_one_letter_code
_entity_poly.pdbx_strand_id
1 'polypeptide(L)'
;RCSETLRGPQEIAKAEERASELQVELEKTKRERGEELLRCEASEKELHEVRSHLGDVQWLLKEARVRARKMDDELLQAVKALESAQAELPRQSVVQYKESLSFKEGLKRMGRVTYEYGYRVALACFHARHPDAEVEEDPFTIHPEDDVVPMERQQGLNDSVPPEP
;
A
#
# COMPACT_ATOMS: atom_id res chain seq x y z
N ARG A 1 -23.18 -89.15 -48.85
CA ARG A 1 -22.42 -88.99 -50.11
C ARG A 1 -22.49 -87.51 -50.45
N CYS A 2 -21.40 -86.78 -50.25
CA CYS A 2 -21.35 -85.33 -50.42
C CYS A 2 -21.78 -84.96 -51.85
N SER A 3 -22.82 -84.14 -51.98
CA SER A 3 -23.20 -83.52 -53.25
C SER A 3 -22.50 -82.17 -53.34
N GLU A 4 -21.38 -82.13 -54.07
CA GLU A 4 -20.70 -80.89 -54.46
C GLU A 4 -21.64 -80.08 -55.36
N THR A 5 -22.17 -78.97 -54.83
CA THR A 5 -22.88 -77.98 -55.62
C THR A 5 -21.88 -77.23 -56.51
N LEU A 6 -21.80 -77.60 -57.78
CA LEU A 6 -21.10 -76.84 -58.81
C LEU A 6 -21.79 -75.47 -59.01
N ARG A 7 -21.24 -74.44 -58.36
CA ARG A 7 -21.61 -73.03 -58.56
C ARG A 7 -21.34 -72.64 -60.02
N GLY A 8 -22.29 -72.00 -60.70
CA GLY A 8 -22.17 -71.66 -62.13
C GLY A 8 -21.13 -70.55 -62.41
N PRO A 9 -20.51 -70.51 -63.61
CA PRO A 9 -19.46 -69.54 -63.97
C PRO A 9 -19.85 -68.07 -63.82
N GLN A 10 -21.13 -67.75 -64.03
CA GLN A 10 -21.66 -66.39 -63.97
C GLN A 10 -21.83 -65.86 -62.53
N GLU A 11 -22.11 -66.76 -61.58
CA GLU A 11 -22.16 -66.44 -60.14
C GLU A 11 -20.75 -66.17 -59.59
N ILE A 12 -19.74 -66.86 -60.15
CA ILE A 12 -18.33 -66.69 -59.79
C ILE A 12 -17.82 -65.32 -60.29
N ALA A 13 -18.09 -64.97 -61.55
CA ALA A 13 -17.68 -63.68 -62.12
C ALA A 13 -18.25 -62.46 -61.36
N LYS A 14 -19.54 -62.50 -60.98
CA LYS A 14 -20.16 -61.43 -60.15
C LYS A 14 -19.57 -61.35 -58.74
N ALA A 15 -19.15 -62.47 -58.17
CA ALA A 15 -18.49 -62.50 -56.87
C ALA A 15 -17.06 -61.93 -56.94
N GLU A 16 -16.34 -62.19 -58.03
CA GLU A 16 -14.99 -61.64 -58.27
C GLU A 16 -15.00 -60.13 -58.52
N GLU A 17 -15.96 -59.62 -59.28
CA GLU A 17 -16.16 -58.17 -59.48
C GLU A 17 -16.39 -57.45 -58.15
N ARG A 18 -17.32 -57.94 -57.34
CA ARG A 18 -17.60 -57.39 -56.00
C ARG A 18 -16.40 -57.49 -55.06
N ALA A 19 -15.62 -58.57 -55.14
CA ALA A 19 -14.40 -58.71 -54.35
C ALA A 19 -13.35 -57.66 -54.76
N SER A 20 -13.25 -57.35 -56.05
CA SER A 20 -12.34 -56.33 -56.58
C SER A 20 -12.74 -54.91 -56.16
N GLU A 21 -14.03 -54.58 -56.21
CA GLU A 21 -14.55 -53.29 -55.71
C GLU A 21 -14.28 -53.12 -54.21
N LEU A 22 -14.61 -54.13 -53.40
CA LEU A 22 -14.33 -54.12 -51.96
C LEU A 22 -12.84 -53.97 -51.66
N GLN A 23 -11.95 -54.57 -52.46
CA GLN A 23 -10.51 -54.42 -52.31
C GLN A 23 -10.06 -52.98 -52.54
N VAL A 24 -10.61 -52.30 -53.56
CA VAL A 24 -10.31 -50.89 -53.84
C VAL A 24 -10.79 -49.98 -52.70
N GLU A 25 -12.00 -50.21 -52.18
CA GLU A 25 -12.52 -49.45 -51.03
C GLU A 25 -11.69 -49.69 -49.76
N LEU A 26 -11.23 -50.92 -49.53
CA LEU A 26 -10.38 -51.26 -48.41
C LEU A 26 -9.03 -50.53 -48.50
N GLU A 27 -8.41 -50.48 -49.67
CA GLU A 27 -7.17 -49.72 -49.86
C GLU A 27 -7.39 -48.20 -49.75
N LYS A 28 -8.54 -47.69 -50.20
CA LYS A 28 -8.93 -46.28 -50.00
C LYS A 28 -9.07 -45.94 -48.52
N THR A 29 -9.82 -46.73 -47.76
CA THR A 29 -10.03 -46.50 -46.31
C THR A 29 -8.75 -46.67 -45.50
N LYS A 30 -7.85 -47.57 -45.90
CA LYS A 30 -6.50 -47.68 -45.31
C LYS A 30 -5.70 -46.39 -45.50
N ARG A 31 -5.72 -45.81 -46.70
CA ARG A 31 -5.05 -44.53 -46.98
C ARG A 31 -5.62 -43.41 -46.13
N GLU A 32 -6.94 -43.25 -46.12
CA GLU A 32 -7.64 -42.21 -45.36
C GLU A 32 -7.33 -42.31 -43.85
N ARG A 33 -7.36 -43.52 -43.27
CA ARG A 33 -6.98 -43.75 -41.87
C ARG A 33 -5.53 -43.38 -41.57
N GLY A 34 -4.61 -43.63 -42.52
CA GLY A 34 -3.20 -43.25 -42.36
C GLY A 34 -3.03 -41.73 -42.33
N GLU A 35 -3.72 -41.01 -43.19
CA GLU A 35 -3.73 -39.54 -43.19
C GLU A 35 -4.34 -38.97 -41.92
N GLU A 36 -5.45 -39.54 -41.43
CA GLU A 36 -6.05 -39.18 -40.15
C GLU A 36 -5.11 -39.40 -38.97
N LEU A 37 -4.41 -40.54 -38.94
CA LEU A 37 -3.44 -40.83 -37.88
C LEU A 37 -2.32 -39.78 -37.84
N LEU A 38 -1.79 -39.38 -39.00
CA LEU A 38 -0.79 -38.32 -39.09
C LEU A 38 -1.33 -36.97 -38.60
N ARG A 39 -2.58 -36.63 -38.93
CA ARG A 39 -3.24 -35.42 -38.42
C ARG A 39 -3.44 -35.46 -36.90
N CYS A 40 -3.82 -36.62 -36.35
CA CYS A 40 -3.92 -36.81 -34.91
C CYS A 40 -2.55 -36.66 -34.23
N GLU A 41 -1.50 -37.29 -34.75
CA GLU A 41 -0.15 -37.18 -34.18
C GLU A 41 0.38 -35.74 -34.21
N ALA A 42 0.09 -34.98 -35.27
CA ALA A 42 0.45 -33.56 -35.35
C ALA A 42 -0.27 -32.73 -34.28
N SER A 43 -1.59 -32.89 -34.14
CA SER A 43 -2.37 -32.15 -33.14
C SER A 43 -2.03 -32.55 -31.69
N GLU A 44 -1.65 -33.81 -31.44
CA GLU A 44 -1.15 -34.24 -30.14
C GLU A 44 0.15 -33.54 -29.74
N LYS A 45 1.09 -33.37 -30.68
CA LYS A 45 2.33 -32.63 -30.45
C LYS A 45 2.05 -31.17 -30.12
N GLU A 46 1.15 -30.52 -30.86
CA GLU A 46 0.72 -29.14 -30.58
C GLU A 46 0.07 -29.02 -29.19
N LEU A 47 -0.81 -29.96 -28.82
CA LEU A 47 -1.42 -29.98 -27.50
C LEU A 47 -0.42 -30.23 -26.37
N HIS A 48 0.67 -30.94 -26.64
CA HIS A 48 1.74 -31.13 -25.66
C HIS A 48 2.50 -29.81 -25.43
N GLU A 49 2.85 -29.10 -26.51
CA GLU A 49 3.52 -27.80 -26.43
C GLU A 49 2.69 -26.77 -25.67
N VAL A 50 1.41 -26.64 -26.03
CA VAL A 50 0.48 -25.72 -25.34
C VAL A 50 0.34 -26.08 -23.85
N ARG A 51 0.32 -27.37 -23.51
CA ARG A 51 0.30 -27.82 -22.11
C ARG A 51 1.58 -27.45 -21.36
N SER A 52 2.74 -27.54 -22.01
CA SER A 52 4.01 -27.09 -21.43
C SER A 52 3.98 -25.60 -21.13
N HIS A 53 3.62 -24.77 -22.12
CA HIS A 53 3.51 -23.32 -21.95
C HIS A 53 2.52 -22.92 -20.85
N LEU A 54 1.39 -23.63 -20.75
CA LEU A 54 0.45 -23.40 -19.66
C LEU A 54 1.10 -23.66 -18.29
N GLY A 55 1.93 -24.69 -18.18
CA GLY A 55 2.72 -24.97 -16.98
C GLY A 55 3.68 -23.84 -16.63
N ASP A 56 4.40 -23.32 -17.62
CA ASP A 56 5.33 -22.19 -17.45
C ASP A 56 4.61 -20.92 -16.98
N VAL A 57 3.49 -20.58 -17.60
CA VAL A 57 2.68 -19.41 -17.22
C VAL A 57 2.10 -19.57 -15.80
N GLN A 58 1.64 -20.77 -15.44
CA GLN A 58 1.17 -21.05 -14.08
C GLN A 58 2.28 -20.90 -13.04
N TRP A 59 3.50 -21.32 -13.37
CA TRP A 59 4.67 -21.12 -12.51
C TRP A 59 4.97 -19.63 -12.33
N LEU A 60 5.07 -18.87 -13.43
CA LEU A 60 5.32 -17.43 -13.40
C LEU A 60 4.26 -16.66 -12.59
N LEU A 61 2.99 -17.06 -12.70
CA LEU A 61 1.92 -16.46 -11.90
C LEU A 61 2.10 -16.69 -10.40
N LYS A 62 2.53 -17.89 -9.98
CA LYS A 62 2.82 -18.19 -8.57
C LYS A 62 3.99 -17.35 -8.07
N GLU A 63 5.06 -17.25 -8.86
CA GLU A 63 6.23 -16.44 -8.55
C GLU A 63 5.87 -14.95 -8.42
N ALA A 64 5.11 -14.42 -9.37
CA ALA A 64 4.63 -13.04 -9.34
C ALA A 64 3.76 -12.76 -8.10
N ARG A 65 2.91 -13.71 -7.69
CA ARG A 65 2.10 -13.58 -6.46
C ARG A 65 2.96 -13.53 -5.19
N VAL A 66 4.02 -14.33 -5.12
CA VAL A 66 4.95 -14.30 -3.97
C VAL A 66 5.67 -12.95 -3.93
N ARG A 67 6.14 -12.45 -5.08
CA ARG A 67 6.78 -11.14 -5.19
C ARG A 67 5.85 -9.99 -4.79
N ALA A 68 4.60 -10.02 -5.26
CA ALA A 68 3.60 -9.02 -4.90
C ALA A 68 3.37 -8.96 -3.38
N ARG A 69 3.16 -10.12 -2.74
CA ARG A 69 3.01 -10.20 -1.27
C ARG A 69 4.21 -9.63 -0.53
N LYS A 70 5.42 -9.92 -1.01
CA LYS A 70 6.65 -9.38 -0.42
C LYS A 70 6.69 -7.84 -0.49
N MET A 71 6.33 -7.27 -1.63
CA MET A 71 6.27 -5.80 -1.77
C MET A 71 5.18 -5.20 -0.87
N ASP A 72 4.03 -5.89 -0.72
CA ASP A 72 2.97 -5.44 0.18
C ASP A 72 3.45 -5.42 1.66
N ASP A 73 4.21 -6.44 2.07
CA ASP A 73 4.80 -6.50 3.42
C ASP A 73 5.83 -5.38 3.64
N GLU A 74 6.70 -5.12 2.65
CA GLU A 74 7.69 -4.02 2.68
C GLU A 74 6.97 -2.66 2.74
N LEU A 75 5.91 -2.47 1.95
CA LEU A 75 5.09 -1.26 1.97
C LEU A 75 4.43 -1.07 3.33
N LEU A 76 3.85 -2.13 3.90
CA LEU A 76 3.24 -2.09 5.23
C LEU A 76 4.28 -1.70 6.30
N GLN A 77 5.50 -2.20 6.21
CA GLN A 77 6.59 -1.82 7.10
C GLN A 77 6.96 -0.33 6.95
N ALA A 78 7.06 0.17 5.71
CA ALA A 78 7.36 1.57 5.44
C ALA A 78 6.26 2.51 5.95
N VAL A 79 4.99 2.16 5.76
CA VAL A 79 3.85 2.94 6.27
C VAL A 79 3.90 3.02 7.81
N LYS A 80 4.13 1.91 8.50
CA LYS A 80 4.28 1.91 9.97
C LYS A 80 5.44 2.78 10.44
N ALA A 81 6.57 2.75 9.73
CA ALA A 81 7.71 3.60 10.05
C ALA A 81 7.37 5.09 9.88
N LEU A 82 6.69 5.45 8.78
CA LEU A 82 6.24 6.81 8.53
C LEU A 82 5.25 7.30 9.61
N GLU A 83 4.24 6.50 9.95
CA GLU A 83 3.28 6.81 11.02
C GLU A 83 3.99 7.03 12.36
N SER A 84 4.99 6.20 12.68
CA SER A 84 5.79 6.37 13.90
C SER A 84 6.59 7.67 13.88
N ALA A 85 7.22 8.02 12.76
CA ALA A 85 7.97 9.26 12.61
C ALA A 85 7.04 10.49 12.72
N GLN A 86 5.86 10.42 12.10
CA GLN A 86 4.85 11.47 12.18
C GLN A 86 4.33 11.68 13.61
N ALA A 87 4.29 10.63 14.44
CA ALA A 87 3.93 10.73 15.85
C ALA A 87 5.08 11.30 16.72
N GLU A 88 6.33 11.06 16.35
CA GLU A 88 7.52 11.55 17.08
C GLU A 88 7.84 13.02 16.79
N LEU A 89 7.69 13.48 15.54
CA LEU A 89 7.93 14.88 15.16
C LEU A 89 7.22 15.91 16.06
N PRO A 90 5.90 15.82 16.33
CA PRO A 90 5.23 16.76 17.22
C PRO A 90 5.64 16.60 18.68
N ARG A 91 6.02 15.39 19.12
CA ARG A 91 6.55 15.19 20.48
C ARG A 91 7.86 15.94 20.66
N GLN A 92 8.76 15.83 19.69
CA GLN A 92 10.03 16.55 19.68
C GLN A 92 9.84 18.06 19.60
N SER A 93 8.95 18.55 18.72
CA SER A 93 8.70 19.99 18.60
C SER A 93 8.11 20.59 19.87
N VAL A 94 7.22 19.88 20.56
CA VAL A 94 6.66 20.32 21.86
C VAL A 94 7.73 20.37 22.94
N VAL A 95 8.64 19.39 22.99
CA VAL A 95 9.77 19.41 23.94
C VAL A 95 10.67 20.60 23.66
N GLN A 96 11.08 20.80 22.41
CA GLN A 96 11.91 21.94 21.99
C GLN A 96 11.24 23.29 22.30
N TYR A 97 9.94 23.41 22.06
CA TYR A 97 9.17 24.60 22.39
C TYR A 97 9.17 24.89 23.89
N LYS A 98 8.94 23.87 24.73
CA LYS A 98 8.99 24.02 26.19
C LYS A 98 10.37 24.38 26.71
N GLU A 99 11.42 23.96 26.03
CA GLU A 99 12.81 24.29 26.40
C GLU A 99 13.25 25.69 25.94
N SER A 100 12.57 26.27 24.94
CA SER A 100 12.87 27.58 24.38
C SER A 100 12.83 28.71 25.43
N LEU A 101 13.67 29.72 25.21
CA LEU A 101 13.75 30.90 26.08
C LEU A 101 12.42 31.65 26.12
N SER A 102 11.80 31.87 24.94
CA SER A 102 10.55 32.61 24.79
C SER A 102 9.40 31.97 25.57
N PHE A 103 9.31 30.64 25.60
CA PHE A 103 8.33 29.94 26.43
C PHE A 103 8.57 30.17 27.92
N LYS A 104 9.82 30.02 28.38
CA LYS A 104 10.19 30.25 29.80
C LYS A 104 9.94 31.69 30.23
N GLU A 105 10.23 32.66 29.38
CA GLU A 105 9.93 34.08 29.63
C GLU A 105 8.43 34.35 29.62
N GLY A 106 7.68 33.72 28.71
CA GLY A 106 6.23 33.74 28.71
C GLY A 106 5.64 33.24 30.03
N LEU A 107 6.18 32.14 30.59
CA LEU A 107 5.77 31.63 31.91
C LEU A 107 6.07 32.63 33.03
N LYS A 108 7.23 33.29 33.02
CA LYS A 108 7.55 34.35 34.01
C LYS A 108 6.55 35.51 33.92
N ARG A 109 6.19 35.93 32.71
CA ARG A 109 5.22 37.00 32.47
C ARG A 109 3.81 36.60 32.93
N MET A 110 3.35 35.39 32.61
CA MET A 110 2.07 34.87 33.10
C MET A 110 2.02 34.77 34.63
N GLY A 111 3.11 34.32 35.27
CA GLY A 111 3.23 34.27 36.73
C GLY A 111 3.06 35.65 37.36
N ARG A 112 3.68 36.70 36.80
CA ARG A 112 3.51 38.08 37.27
C ARG A 112 2.06 38.55 37.17
N VAL A 113 1.42 38.40 36.01
CA VAL A 113 0.04 38.86 35.81
C VAL A 113 -0.94 38.17 36.77
N THR A 114 -0.76 36.86 37.00
CA THR A 114 -1.62 36.12 37.93
C THR A 114 -1.39 36.52 39.39
N TYR A 115 -0.14 36.77 39.78
CA TYR A 115 0.21 37.30 41.10
C TYR A 115 -0.39 38.69 41.31
N GLU A 116 -0.17 39.64 40.39
CA GLU A 116 -0.70 41.00 40.47
C GLU A 116 -2.23 41.02 40.58
N TYR A 117 -2.90 40.19 39.77
CA TYR A 117 -4.36 40.06 39.85
C TYR A 117 -4.81 39.53 41.22
N GLY A 118 -4.19 38.44 41.70
CA GLY A 118 -4.49 37.87 43.01
C GLY A 118 -4.23 38.85 44.15
N TYR A 119 -3.12 39.60 44.08
CA TYR A 119 -2.75 40.62 45.05
C TYR A 119 -3.79 41.74 45.11
N ARG A 120 -4.21 42.29 43.95
CA ARG A 120 -5.24 43.34 43.92
C ARG A 120 -6.56 42.88 44.53
N VAL A 121 -6.98 41.64 44.25
CA VAL A 121 -8.19 41.06 44.83
C VAL A 121 -8.04 40.90 46.34
N ALA A 122 -6.93 40.33 46.81
CA ALA A 122 -6.66 40.13 48.23
C ALA A 122 -6.60 41.47 48.99
N LEU A 123 -5.95 42.47 48.39
CA LEU A 123 -5.83 43.83 48.94
C LEU A 123 -7.20 44.50 49.05
N ALA A 124 -8.05 44.41 48.02
CA ALA A 124 -9.42 44.93 48.09
C ALA A 124 -10.24 44.25 49.19
N CYS A 125 -10.10 42.92 49.34
CA CYS A 125 -10.76 42.18 50.41
C CYS A 125 -10.22 42.56 51.81
N PHE A 126 -8.93 42.82 51.93
CA PHE A 126 -8.30 43.23 53.19
C PHE A 126 -8.82 44.60 53.62
N HIS A 127 -8.79 45.59 52.74
CA HIS A 127 -9.32 46.94 53.03
C HIS A 127 -10.81 46.93 53.38
N ALA A 128 -11.60 46.04 52.77
CA ALA A 128 -13.01 45.89 53.12
C ALA A 128 -13.22 45.40 54.56
N ARG A 129 -12.25 44.70 55.16
CA ARG A 129 -12.30 44.19 56.54
C ARG A 129 -11.56 45.07 57.54
N HIS A 130 -10.52 45.76 57.09
CA HIS A 130 -9.64 46.59 57.91
C HIS A 130 -9.40 47.93 57.21
N PRO A 131 -10.35 48.87 57.28
CA PRO A 131 -10.31 50.11 56.49
C PRO A 131 -9.14 51.04 56.83
N ASP A 132 -8.67 51.00 58.08
CA ASP A 132 -7.66 51.92 58.60
C ASP A 132 -6.25 51.30 58.69
N ALA A 133 -6.08 50.07 58.21
CA ALA A 133 -4.80 49.36 58.26
C ALA A 133 -3.96 49.65 57.01
N GLU A 134 -2.74 50.17 57.19
CA GLU A 134 -1.77 50.34 56.11
C GLU A 134 -1.20 49.00 55.66
N VAL A 135 -1.06 48.82 54.34
CA VAL A 135 -0.44 47.65 53.72
C VAL A 135 0.84 48.09 53.01
N GLU A 136 1.93 47.37 53.28
CA GLU A 136 3.23 47.59 52.64
C GLU A 136 3.15 47.37 51.13
N GLU A 137 3.88 48.19 50.37
CA GLU A 137 3.83 48.20 48.91
C GLU A 137 4.38 46.89 48.33
N ASP A 138 3.71 46.34 47.30
CA ASP A 138 4.09 45.06 46.73
C ASP A 138 5.46 45.16 46.04
N PRO A 139 6.47 44.36 46.45
CA PRO A 139 7.83 44.39 45.89
C PRO A 139 7.91 44.10 44.38
N PHE A 140 6.82 43.62 43.77
CA PHE A 140 6.75 43.33 42.35
C PHE A 140 5.97 44.37 41.54
N THR A 141 5.46 45.43 42.17
CA THR A 141 4.80 46.56 41.50
C THR A 141 5.82 47.29 40.64
N ILE A 142 5.58 47.35 39.32
CA ILE A 142 6.42 48.11 38.39
C ILE A 142 6.03 49.58 38.54
N HIS A 143 6.99 50.43 38.93
CA HIS A 143 6.78 51.86 38.99
C HIS A 143 6.86 52.45 37.57
N PRO A 144 6.18 53.58 37.27
CA PRO A 144 6.26 54.21 35.94
C PRO A 144 7.68 54.58 35.51
N GLU A 145 8.62 54.69 36.45
CA GLU A 145 10.06 54.87 36.22
C GLU A 145 10.76 53.61 35.65
N ASP A 146 10.17 52.41 35.80
CA ASP A 146 10.72 51.14 35.32
C ASP A 146 10.26 50.80 33.87
N ASP A 147 9.29 51.55 33.33
CA ASP A 147 8.66 51.33 32.02
C ASP A 147 9.52 51.83 30.83
N VAL A 148 10.74 52.31 31.10
CA VAL A 148 11.70 52.82 30.10
C VAL A 148 12.50 51.72 29.38
N VAL A 149 12.27 50.44 29.71
CA VAL A 149 12.93 49.32 29.02
C VAL A 149 12.25 49.10 27.67
N PRO A 150 12.96 49.23 26.53
CA PRO A 150 12.35 49.13 25.22
C PRO A 150 11.80 47.72 25.01
N MET A 151 10.49 47.60 24.97
CA MET A 151 9.80 46.38 24.57
C MET A 151 9.99 46.24 23.06
N GLU A 152 10.92 45.38 22.64
CA GLU A 152 11.23 45.13 21.22
C GLU A 152 10.01 44.48 20.54
N ARG A 153 9.11 45.32 20.03
CA ARG A 153 7.98 44.92 19.21
C ARG A 153 8.50 44.86 17.78
N GLN A 154 8.41 43.67 17.17
CA GLN A 154 8.69 43.33 15.76
C GLN A 154 10.00 42.56 15.53
N GLN A 155 9.99 41.26 15.81
CA GLN A 155 10.71 40.32 14.95
C GLN A 155 9.86 40.14 13.69
N GLY A 156 10.30 40.73 12.58
CA GLY A 156 9.74 40.42 11.27
C GLY A 156 9.97 38.94 10.99
N LEU A 157 8.89 38.20 10.74
CA LEU A 157 8.98 36.86 10.18
C LEU A 157 9.60 37.00 8.80
N ASN A 158 10.91 36.75 8.69
CA ASN A 158 11.58 36.72 7.41
C ASN A 158 11.26 35.37 6.76
N ASP A 159 10.21 35.33 5.93
CA ASP A 159 9.81 34.19 5.10
C ASP A 159 10.75 33.99 3.89
N SER A 160 12.06 34.12 4.09
CA SER A 160 13.03 33.77 3.05
C SER A 160 13.09 32.24 2.92
N VAL A 161 12.60 31.76 1.78
CA VAL A 161 12.66 30.35 1.33
C VAL A 161 14.07 29.79 1.56
N PRO A 162 14.22 28.59 2.17
CA PRO A 162 15.53 27.98 2.35
C PRO A 162 16.15 27.62 0.99
N PRO A 163 17.48 27.73 0.81
CA PRO A 163 18.12 27.33 -0.44
C PRO A 163 17.97 25.81 -0.65
N GLU A 164 17.64 25.42 -1.87
CA GLU A 164 17.56 24.01 -2.29
C GLU A 164 18.95 23.35 -2.33
N PRO A 165 19.03 22.02 -2.08
CA PRO A 165 20.25 21.23 -2.23
C PRO A 165 20.66 20.99 -3.69
#